data_AF-A0A9D9H074-F1
#
_entry.id   AF-A0A9D9H074-F1
#
_cell.length_a   1.000
_cell.length_b   1.000
_cell.length_c   1.000
_cell.angle_alpha   90.00
_cell.angle_beta   90.00
_cell.angle_gamma   90.00
#
_symmetry.space_group_name_H-M   'P 1'
#
loop_
_entity.id
_entity.type
_entity.pdbx_description
1 polymer ?
#
loop_
_entity_poly.entity_id
_entity_poly.type
_entity_poly.pdbx_seq_one_letter_code
_entity_poly.pdbx_strand_id
1 'polypeptide(L)'
;MKKNLFKLFTDKLLDYPIWVKQAVFRKLYFDLKENGYEKRVIESPEKIFVFYEPVITYDGENELKNKKFALDNNIYNFLKLCRENYNILEIALNTFLSLEETAKLFMFCMEQNYIEYPKNKEVFATCGFIAGKFRTGEYFKEKGLISPQQLEECLKIQKTETKPIGEILTDLNLISKTEIKNLFTLKFDAKKRFILDSAIYPTSELQITEKEKYQIEIDNLKQENETLKKRMKQLIQMVSGKNDD
;
A
#
# COMPACT_ATOMS: atom_id res chain seq x y z
N MET A 1 12.24 14.09 5.97
CA MET A 1 11.03 13.43 5.45
C MET A 1 11.46 12.21 4.65
N LYS A 2 11.08 10.98 5.07
CA LYS A 2 11.24 9.81 4.18
C LYS A 2 10.43 10.12 2.93
N LYS A 3 11.09 10.27 1.78
CA LYS A 3 10.40 10.49 0.50
C LYS A 3 9.47 9.28 0.31
N ASN A 4 8.16 9.53 0.23
CA ASN A 4 7.17 8.48 0.00
C ASN A 4 7.58 7.75 -1.30
N LEU A 5 7.98 6.49 -1.19
CA LEU A 5 8.53 5.71 -2.30
C LEU A 5 7.54 5.60 -3.46
N PHE A 6 6.25 5.56 -3.12
CA PHE A 6 5.17 5.61 -4.10
C PHE A 6 5.11 6.97 -4.81
N LYS A 7 5.28 8.08 -4.09
CA LYS A 7 5.37 9.42 -4.69
C LYS A 7 6.53 9.53 -5.68
N LEU A 8 7.70 9.01 -5.32
CA LEU A 8 8.85 8.96 -6.24
C LEU A 8 8.54 8.16 -7.51
N PHE A 9 7.85 7.03 -7.37
CA PHE A 9 7.42 6.22 -8.50
C PHE A 9 6.41 6.95 -9.38
N THR A 10 5.39 7.59 -8.80
CA THR A 10 4.38 8.34 -9.55
C THR A 10 4.99 9.54 -10.25
N ASP A 11 5.86 10.29 -9.58
CA ASP A 11 6.53 11.46 -10.18
C ASP A 11 7.35 11.03 -11.40
N LYS A 12 8.12 9.93 -11.28
CA LYS A 12 8.87 9.35 -12.41
C LYS A 12 7.96 8.90 -13.56
N LEU A 13 6.79 8.31 -13.25
CA LEU A 13 5.81 7.92 -14.27
C LEU A 13 5.21 9.13 -15.00
N LEU A 14 4.99 10.24 -14.28
CA LEU A 14 4.42 11.47 -14.81
C LEU A 14 5.39 12.23 -15.71
N ASP A 15 6.70 12.13 -15.43
CA ASP A 15 7.79 12.71 -16.21
C ASP A 15 7.97 12.06 -17.60
N TYR A 16 7.45 10.84 -17.81
CA TYR A 16 7.53 10.19 -19.11
C TYR A 16 6.72 10.93 -20.21
N PRO A 17 7.13 10.80 -21.48
CA PRO A 17 6.37 11.33 -22.62
C PRO A 17 4.92 10.84 -22.66
N ILE A 18 4.03 11.66 -23.24
CA ILE A 18 2.59 11.36 -23.31
C ILE A 18 2.29 10.00 -23.94
N TRP A 19 3.02 9.60 -24.99
CA TRP A 19 2.80 8.30 -25.64
C TRP A 19 3.11 7.11 -24.73
N VAL A 20 4.10 7.24 -23.83
CA VAL A 20 4.41 6.22 -22.81
C VAL A 20 3.27 6.18 -21.79
N LYS A 21 2.82 7.34 -21.31
CA LYS A 21 1.71 7.44 -20.35
C LYS A 21 0.43 6.84 -20.91
N GLN A 22 0.12 7.07 -22.19
CA GLN A 22 -1.01 6.44 -22.89
C GLN A 22 -0.88 4.91 -22.94
N ALA A 23 0.32 4.38 -23.25
CA ALA A 23 0.56 2.95 -23.27
C ALA A 23 0.42 2.31 -21.89
N VAL A 24 0.97 2.94 -20.84
CA VAL A 24 0.85 2.49 -19.44
C VAL A 24 -0.61 2.54 -18.99
N PHE A 25 -1.31 3.66 -19.21
CA PHE A 25 -2.72 3.81 -18.90
C PHE A 25 -3.57 2.75 -19.60
N ARG A 26 -3.32 2.50 -20.89
CA ARG A 26 -4.05 1.46 -21.65
C ARG A 26 -3.88 0.08 -21.02
N LYS A 27 -2.65 -0.29 -20.64
CA LYS A 27 -2.40 -1.58 -19.97
C LYS A 27 -3.12 -1.68 -18.64
N LEU A 28 -3.01 -0.66 -17.79
CA LEU A 28 -3.70 -0.60 -16.49
C LEU A 28 -5.23 -0.62 -16.65
N TYR A 29 -5.75 0.08 -17.64
CA TYR A 29 -7.19 0.12 -17.91
C TYR A 29 -7.74 -1.26 -18.28
N PHE A 30 -7.05 -2.03 -19.14
CA PHE A 30 -7.51 -3.38 -19.49
C PHE A 30 -7.41 -4.35 -18.31
N ASP A 31 -6.35 -4.25 -17.51
CA ASP A 31 -6.21 -5.05 -16.28
C ASP A 31 -7.33 -4.74 -15.26
N LEU A 32 -7.63 -3.46 -15.04
CA LEU A 32 -8.74 -3.05 -14.18
C LEU A 32 -10.11 -3.48 -14.74
N LYS A 33 -10.25 -3.49 -16.08
CA LYS A 33 -11.48 -3.93 -16.75
C LYS A 33 -11.74 -5.42 -16.57
N GLU A 34 -10.71 -6.26 -16.61
CA GLU A 34 -10.82 -7.69 -16.31
C GLU A 34 -11.30 -7.95 -14.88
N ASN A 35 -10.96 -7.04 -13.97
CA ASN A 35 -11.36 -7.07 -12.56
C ASN A 35 -12.63 -6.25 -12.26
N GLY A 36 -13.25 -5.62 -13.27
CA GLY A 36 -14.47 -4.81 -13.17
C GLY A 36 -14.36 -3.55 -12.30
N TYR A 37 -13.18 -2.94 -12.25
CA TYR A 37 -12.90 -1.70 -11.51
C TYR A 37 -12.67 -0.48 -12.42
N GLU A 38 -12.70 -0.64 -13.75
CA GLU A 38 -12.27 0.39 -14.71
C GLU A 38 -13.09 1.67 -14.67
N LYS A 39 -14.41 1.57 -14.58
CA LYS A 39 -15.30 2.74 -14.55
C LYS A 39 -15.26 3.45 -13.21
N ARG A 40 -15.24 2.69 -12.10
CA ARG A 40 -15.30 3.24 -10.75
C ARG A 40 -14.10 4.14 -10.43
N VAL A 41 -12.92 3.78 -10.93
CA VAL A 41 -11.69 4.55 -10.74
C VAL A 41 -11.75 5.92 -11.42
N ILE A 42 -12.44 6.00 -12.56
CA ILE A 42 -12.53 7.23 -13.37
C ILE A 42 -13.72 8.09 -12.95
N GLU A 43 -14.88 7.47 -12.72
CA GLU A 43 -16.16 8.17 -12.55
C GLU A 43 -16.46 8.53 -11.09
N SER A 44 -15.93 7.80 -10.11
CA SER A 44 -16.29 7.99 -8.70
C SER A 44 -15.15 7.62 -7.74
N PRO A 45 -14.01 8.32 -7.78
CA PRO A 45 -12.86 8.04 -6.92
C PRO A 45 -13.18 8.18 -5.42
N GLU A 46 -14.13 9.03 -5.04
CA GLU A 46 -14.59 9.26 -3.65
C GLU A 46 -15.26 8.03 -3.02
N LYS A 47 -15.60 7.02 -3.83
CA LYS A 47 -16.16 5.74 -3.36
C LYS A 47 -15.09 4.69 -3.10
N ILE A 48 -13.84 4.96 -3.49
CA ILE A 48 -12.74 4.00 -3.38
C ILE A 48 -12.06 4.20 -2.03
N PHE A 49 -12.10 3.16 -1.20
CA PHE A 49 -11.55 3.18 0.17
C PHE A 49 -10.09 3.64 0.22
N VAL A 50 -9.27 3.26 -0.76
CA VAL A 50 -7.85 3.60 -0.84
C VAL A 50 -7.60 5.10 -0.93
N PHE A 51 -8.54 5.88 -1.49
CA PHE A 51 -8.45 7.34 -1.59
C PHE A 51 -9.15 8.08 -0.45
N TYR A 52 -9.74 7.35 0.51
CA TYR A 52 -10.42 7.99 1.63
C TYR A 52 -9.41 8.64 2.58
N GLU A 53 -9.74 9.85 3.05
CA GLU A 53 -8.96 10.61 4.04
C GLU A 53 -9.68 10.53 5.40
N PRO A 54 -9.17 9.76 6.37
CA PRO A 54 -9.79 9.67 7.70
C PRO A 54 -9.62 10.97 8.48
N VAL A 55 -10.72 11.47 9.04
CA VAL A 55 -10.72 12.67 9.88
C VAL A 55 -10.62 12.27 11.35
N ILE A 56 -9.62 12.79 12.06
CA ILE A 56 -9.44 12.54 13.49
C ILE A 56 -10.45 13.35 14.31
N THR A 57 -11.04 12.71 15.32
CA THR A 57 -11.95 13.38 16.26
C THR A 57 -11.19 14.05 17.40
N TYR A 58 -11.90 14.81 18.23
CA TYR A 58 -11.35 15.36 19.48
C TYR A 58 -10.83 14.27 20.43
N ASP A 59 -11.54 13.15 20.54
CA ASP A 59 -11.15 12.02 21.39
C ASP A 59 -9.86 11.36 20.85
N GLY A 60 -9.76 11.19 19.53
CA GLY A 60 -8.56 10.67 18.88
C GLY A 60 -7.35 11.57 19.10
N GLU A 61 -7.52 12.89 19.01
CA GLU A 61 -6.44 13.86 19.25
C GLU A 61 -5.98 13.86 20.71
N ASN A 62 -6.91 13.73 21.66
CA ASN A 62 -6.59 13.60 23.07
C ASN A 62 -5.84 12.31 23.39
N GLU A 63 -6.25 11.19 22.79
CA GLU A 63 -5.56 9.93 22.99
C GLU A 63 -4.16 9.94 22.38
N LEU A 64 -3.98 10.59 21.22
CA LEU A 64 -2.65 10.75 20.61
C LEU A 64 -1.68 11.55 21.51
N LYS A 65 -2.18 12.54 22.26
CA LYS A 65 -1.39 13.36 23.19
C LYS A 65 -1.12 12.67 24.52
N ASN A 66 -2.17 12.13 25.14
CA ASN A 66 -2.12 11.64 26.52
C ASN A 66 -1.71 10.17 26.59
N LYS A 67 -1.90 9.41 25.50
CA LYS A 67 -1.64 7.96 25.41
C LYS A 67 -2.22 7.18 26.58
N LYS A 68 -3.43 7.56 27.00
CA LYS A 68 -4.03 7.10 28.26
C LYS A 68 -4.27 5.59 28.24
N PHE A 69 -4.63 5.04 27.08
CA PHE A 69 -4.96 3.63 26.92
C PHE A 69 -3.77 2.77 26.46
N ALA A 70 -2.57 3.36 26.30
CA ALA A 70 -1.35 2.64 25.95
C ALA A 70 -1.54 1.65 24.76
N LEU A 71 -2.24 2.11 23.72
CA LEU A 71 -2.56 1.33 22.52
C LEU A 71 -1.31 0.85 21.75
N ASP A 72 -1.53 -0.09 20.82
CA ASP A 72 -0.47 -0.57 19.93
C ASP A 72 0.17 0.57 19.13
N ASN A 73 1.48 0.47 18.87
CA ASN A 73 2.22 1.51 18.17
C ASN A 73 1.67 1.76 16.75
N ASN A 74 1.13 0.75 16.08
CA ASN A 74 0.53 0.91 14.76
C ASN A 74 -0.73 1.78 14.81
N ILE A 75 -1.50 1.74 15.91
CA ILE A 75 -2.68 2.59 16.10
C ILE A 75 -2.25 4.05 16.25
N TYR A 76 -1.22 4.32 17.06
CA TYR A 76 -0.71 5.69 17.20
C TYR A 76 -0.08 6.21 15.90
N ASN A 77 0.64 5.36 15.16
CA ASN A 77 1.17 5.74 13.85
C ASN A 77 0.04 6.04 12.87
N PHE A 78 -1.02 5.24 12.88
CA PHE A 78 -2.22 5.47 12.08
C PHE A 78 -2.86 6.82 12.41
N LEU A 79 -3.20 7.08 13.68
CA LEU A 79 -3.80 8.35 14.13
C LEU A 79 -2.93 9.56 13.81
N LYS A 80 -1.60 9.43 13.96
CA LYS A 80 -0.67 10.50 13.59
C LYS A 80 -0.75 10.83 12.10
N LEU A 81 -0.82 9.83 11.23
CA LEU A 81 -0.94 10.04 9.79
C LEU A 81 -2.32 10.58 9.40
N CYS A 82 -3.40 10.17 10.07
CA CYS A 82 -4.72 10.78 9.92
C CYS A 82 -4.70 12.27 10.25
N ARG A 83 -4.03 12.67 11.35
CA ARG A 83 -3.85 14.08 11.73
C ARG A 83 -3.10 14.89 10.67
N GLU A 84 -2.20 14.25 9.93
CA GLU A 84 -1.45 14.86 8.83
C GLU A 84 -2.23 14.84 7.49
N ASN A 85 -3.51 14.43 7.49
CA ASN A 85 -4.40 14.33 6.33
C ASN A 85 -3.93 13.34 5.25
N TYR A 86 -3.29 12.24 5.67
CA TYR A 86 -2.92 11.17 4.75
C TYR A 86 -4.15 10.33 4.39
N ASN A 87 -4.28 9.94 3.12
CA ASN A 87 -5.30 8.98 2.71
C ASN A 87 -4.89 7.53 3.06
N ILE A 88 -5.83 6.59 2.95
CA ILE A 88 -5.61 5.17 3.29
C ILE A 88 -4.41 4.56 2.54
N LEU A 89 -4.23 4.87 1.25
CA LEU A 89 -3.08 4.40 0.47
C LEU A 89 -1.77 4.84 1.13
N GLU A 90 -1.65 6.13 1.39
CA GLU A 90 -0.44 6.70 1.91
C GLU A 90 -0.18 6.21 3.33
N ILE A 91 -1.22 6.02 4.15
CA ILE A 91 -1.11 5.42 5.47
C ILE A 91 -0.51 4.01 5.35
N ALA A 92 -1.13 3.14 4.55
CA ALA A 92 -0.69 1.75 4.37
C ALA A 92 0.78 1.66 3.94
N LEU A 93 1.19 2.54 3.01
CA LEU A 93 2.56 2.61 2.51
C LEU A 93 3.55 3.13 3.55
N ASN A 94 3.19 4.15 4.34
CA ASN A 94 4.07 4.70 5.37
C ASN A 94 4.22 3.77 6.58
N THR A 95 3.21 2.94 6.87
CA THR A 95 3.25 1.95 7.95
C THR A 95 3.74 0.57 7.49
N PHE A 96 3.99 0.36 6.19
CA PHE A 96 4.34 -0.95 5.59
C PHE A 96 3.31 -2.05 5.88
N LEU A 97 2.05 -1.66 5.99
CA LEU A 97 0.93 -2.56 6.26
C LEU A 97 0.22 -2.89 4.94
N SER A 98 -0.44 -4.05 4.92
CA SER A 98 -1.38 -4.37 3.85
C SER A 98 -2.64 -3.51 3.95
N LEU A 99 -3.43 -3.48 2.88
CA LEU A 99 -4.72 -2.79 2.92
C LEU A 99 -5.67 -3.45 3.94
N GLU A 100 -5.58 -4.76 4.13
CA GLU A 100 -6.34 -5.47 5.17
C GLU A 100 -5.95 -5.03 6.59
N GLU A 101 -4.65 -4.97 6.88
CA GLU A 101 -4.13 -4.52 8.19
C GLU A 101 -4.55 -3.06 8.46
N THR A 102 -4.42 -2.20 7.45
CA THR A 102 -4.82 -0.79 7.53
C THR A 102 -6.34 -0.63 7.74
N ALA A 103 -7.15 -1.44 7.06
CA ALA A 103 -8.60 -1.46 7.25
C ALA A 103 -8.99 -1.91 8.67
N LYS A 104 -8.27 -2.86 9.28
CA LYS A 104 -8.50 -3.28 10.68
C LYS A 104 -8.21 -2.14 11.66
N LEU A 105 -7.11 -1.42 11.46
CA LEU A 105 -6.80 -0.23 12.26
C LEU A 105 -7.85 0.86 12.09
N PHE A 106 -8.28 1.12 10.86
CA PHE A 106 -9.36 2.05 10.55
C PHE A 106 -10.65 1.69 11.31
N MET A 107 -11.13 0.44 11.18
CA MET A 107 -12.35 -0.02 11.84
C MET A 107 -12.23 0.10 13.36
N PHE A 108 -11.09 -0.28 13.93
CA PHE A 108 -10.84 -0.13 15.36
C PHE A 108 -10.91 1.33 15.82
N CYS A 109 -10.21 2.24 15.12
CA CYS A 109 -10.20 3.66 15.48
C CYS A 109 -11.59 4.29 15.37
N MET A 110 -12.39 3.88 14.39
CA MET A 110 -13.76 4.33 14.23
C MET A 110 -14.67 3.77 15.33
N GLU A 111 -14.53 2.49 15.69
CA GLU A 111 -15.29 1.86 16.79
C GLU A 111 -15.00 2.53 18.15
N GLN A 112 -13.77 3.04 18.35
CA GLN A 112 -13.37 3.79 19.54
C GLN A 112 -13.67 5.31 19.47
N ASN A 113 -14.36 5.77 18.43
CA ASN A 113 -14.65 7.19 18.19
C ASN A 113 -13.40 8.08 18.04
N TYR A 114 -12.24 7.53 17.65
CA TYR A 114 -11.01 8.29 17.40
C TYR A 114 -10.97 8.93 16.02
N ILE A 115 -11.73 8.38 15.07
CA ILE A 115 -11.92 8.94 13.74
C ILE A 115 -13.40 9.04 13.40
N GLU A 116 -13.75 9.99 12.55
CA GLU A 116 -15.12 10.20 12.10
C GLU A 116 -15.63 9.05 11.22
N TYR A 117 -16.94 8.83 11.27
CA TYR A 117 -17.62 7.86 10.42
C TYR A 117 -17.62 8.31 8.95
N PRO A 118 -17.24 7.44 7.98
CA PRO A 118 -17.30 7.79 6.57
C PRO A 118 -18.69 8.16 6.10
N LYS A 119 -18.85 9.36 5.55
CA LYS A 119 -20.12 9.79 4.93
C LYS A 119 -20.53 8.89 3.76
N ASN A 120 -19.55 8.32 3.07
CA ASN A 120 -19.77 7.43 1.93
C ASN A 120 -19.96 5.98 2.40
N LYS A 121 -21.16 5.44 2.15
CA LYS A 121 -21.53 4.08 2.50
C LYS A 121 -20.70 3.01 1.80
N GLU A 122 -20.24 3.26 0.56
CA GLU A 122 -19.41 2.31 -0.18
C GLU A 122 -18.04 2.15 0.47
N VAL A 123 -17.42 3.26 0.88
CA VAL A 123 -16.13 3.29 1.60
C VAL A 123 -16.25 2.50 2.89
N PHE A 124 -17.30 2.76 3.67
CA PHE A 124 -17.57 2.06 4.92
C PHE A 124 -17.77 0.55 4.71
N ALA A 125 -18.63 0.17 3.75
CA ALA A 125 -18.88 -1.22 3.41
C ALA A 125 -17.59 -1.94 2.99
N THR A 126 -16.81 -1.34 2.08
CA THR A 126 -15.55 -1.91 1.59
C THR A 126 -14.54 -2.10 2.72
N CYS A 127 -14.36 -1.09 3.58
CA CYS A 127 -13.45 -1.20 4.72
C CYS A 127 -13.88 -2.32 5.68
N GLY A 128 -15.15 -2.36 6.09
CA GLY A 128 -15.64 -3.39 7.00
C GLY A 128 -15.52 -4.81 6.42
N PHE A 129 -15.73 -4.98 5.10
CA PHE A 129 -15.57 -6.27 4.45
C PHE A 129 -14.11 -6.72 4.33
N ILE A 130 -13.21 -5.80 3.96
CA ILE A 130 -11.77 -6.05 3.86
C ILE A 130 -11.20 -6.37 5.25
N ALA A 131 -11.58 -5.61 6.28
CA ALA A 131 -11.16 -5.85 7.66
C ALA A 131 -11.69 -7.19 8.23
N GLY A 132 -12.67 -7.81 7.57
CA GLY A 132 -13.30 -9.06 7.99
C GLY A 132 -14.42 -8.89 9.03
N LYS A 133 -14.84 -7.65 9.29
CA LYS A 133 -15.95 -7.32 10.18
C LYS A 133 -17.31 -7.60 9.52
N PHE A 134 -17.42 -7.34 8.22
CA PHE A 134 -18.65 -7.61 7.46
C PHE A 134 -18.59 -8.93 6.71
N ARG A 135 -19.69 -9.68 6.81
CA ARG A 135 -19.97 -10.82 5.93
C ARG A 135 -20.45 -10.32 4.57
N THR A 136 -20.47 -11.21 3.57
CA THR A 136 -20.89 -10.86 2.19
C THR A 136 -22.27 -10.20 2.13
N GLY A 137 -23.26 -10.71 2.88
CA GLY A 137 -24.59 -10.10 2.92
C GLY A 137 -24.62 -8.71 3.58
N GLU A 138 -23.88 -8.52 4.67
CA GLU A 138 -23.77 -7.23 5.35
C GLU A 138 -23.09 -6.18 4.48
N TYR A 139 -22.04 -6.56 3.75
CA TYR A 139 -21.37 -5.69 2.79
C TYR A 139 -22.37 -5.10 1.77
N PHE A 140 -23.21 -5.94 1.17
CA PHE A 140 -24.17 -5.48 0.16
C PHE A 140 -25.31 -4.66 0.75
N LYS A 141 -25.69 -4.94 1.99
CA LYS A 141 -26.66 -4.13 2.75
C LYS A 141 -26.11 -2.74 3.06
N GLU A 142 -24.90 -2.67 3.61
CA GLU A 142 -24.24 -1.39 3.91
C GLU A 142 -23.96 -0.58 2.64
N LYS A 143 -23.59 -1.25 1.54
CA LYS A 143 -23.45 -0.62 0.22
C LYS A 143 -24.78 -0.07 -0.34
N GLY A 144 -25.92 -0.52 0.17
CA GLY A 144 -27.26 -0.10 -0.26
C GLY A 144 -27.79 -0.84 -1.49
N LEU A 145 -27.20 -1.97 -1.88
CA LEU A 145 -27.69 -2.80 -3.00
C LEU A 145 -28.85 -3.70 -2.58
N ILE A 146 -28.91 -4.09 -1.30
CA ILE A 146 -29.99 -4.90 -0.75
C ILE A 146 -30.58 -4.21 0.48
N SER A 147 -31.89 -4.38 0.66
CA SER A 147 -32.59 -3.95 1.87
C SER A 147 -32.36 -4.93 3.03
N PRO A 148 -32.52 -4.48 4.29
CA PRO A 148 -32.47 -5.36 5.45
C PRO A 148 -33.48 -6.51 5.36
N GLN A 149 -34.67 -6.25 4.83
CA GLN A 149 -35.72 -7.27 4.63
C GLN A 149 -35.28 -8.34 3.64
N GLN A 150 -34.70 -7.94 2.50
CA GLN A 150 -34.16 -8.89 1.51
C GLN A 150 -33.03 -9.72 2.11
N LEU A 151 -32.15 -9.12 2.92
CA LEU A 151 -31.09 -9.86 3.60
C LEU A 151 -31.65 -10.91 4.56
N GLU A 152 -32.69 -10.58 5.33
CA GLU A 152 -33.36 -11.55 6.22
C GLU A 152 -34.00 -12.71 5.45
N GLU A 153 -34.65 -12.43 4.32
CA GLU A 153 -35.19 -13.46 3.43
C GLU A 153 -34.09 -14.39 2.91
N CYS A 154 -32.96 -13.83 2.43
CA CYS A 154 -31.82 -14.63 2.00
C CYS A 154 -31.25 -15.49 3.13
N LEU A 155 -31.19 -14.97 4.36
CA LEU A 155 -30.72 -15.71 5.53
C LEU A 155 -31.68 -16.83 5.95
N LYS A 156 -32.99 -16.67 5.75
CA LYS A 156 -33.98 -17.74 5.94
C LYS A 156 -33.75 -18.87 4.93
N ILE A 157 -33.59 -18.53 3.66
CA ILE A 157 -33.30 -19.51 2.59
C ILE A 157 -31.97 -20.24 2.87
N GLN A 158 -30.96 -19.53 3.35
CA GLN A 158 -29.67 -20.13 3.70
C GLN A 158 -29.79 -21.22 4.77
N LYS A 159 -30.68 -21.04 5.76
CA LYS A 159 -30.94 -22.05 6.80
C LYS A 159 -31.61 -23.30 6.23
N THR A 160 -32.39 -23.16 5.17
CA THR A 160 -33.11 -24.27 4.53
C THR A 160 -32.24 -25.01 3.50
N GLU A 161 -31.48 -24.29 2.67
CA GLU A 161 -30.77 -24.86 1.51
C GLU A 161 -29.26 -25.07 1.72
N THR A 162 -28.68 -24.64 2.85
CA THR A 162 -27.22 -24.71 3.16
C THR A 162 -26.27 -24.12 2.10
N LYS A 163 -26.80 -23.31 1.16
CA LYS A 163 -26.02 -22.61 0.16
C LYS A 163 -25.28 -21.39 0.74
N PRO A 164 -24.15 -20.96 0.15
CA PRO A 164 -23.52 -19.70 0.53
C PRO A 164 -24.42 -18.51 0.16
N ILE A 165 -24.45 -17.49 1.02
CA ILE A 165 -25.31 -16.32 0.85
C ILE A 165 -25.11 -15.60 -0.50
N GLY A 166 -23.88 -15.63 -1.04
CA GLY A 166 -23.57 -15.04 -2.34
C GLY A 166 -24.27 -15.74 -3.51
N GLU A 167 -24.43 -17.06 -3.46
CA GLU A 167 -25.19 -17.80 -4.48
C GLU A 167 -26.68 -17.48 -4.37
N ILE A 168 -27.24 -17.44 -3.16
CA ILE A 168 -28.65 -17.09 -2.93
C ILE A 168 -28.95 -15.67 -3.45
N LEU A 169 -28.06 -14.71 -3.19
CA LEU A 169 -28.19 -13.33 -3.69
C LEU A 169 -28.16 -13.26 -5.23
N THR A 170 -27.42 -14.18 -5.86
CA THR A 170 -27.38 -14.29 -7.32
C THR A 170 -28.65 -14.95 -7.86
N ASP A 171 -29.11 -16.02 -7.23
CA ASP A 171 -30.32 -16.76 -7.62
C ASP A 171 -31.57 -15.86 -7.54
N LEU A 172 -31.59 -14.94 -6.57
CA LEU A 172 -32.64 -13.92 -6.43
C LEU A 172 -32.46 -12.70 -7.36
N ASN A 173 -31.47 -12.72 -8.27
CA ASN A 173 -31.11 -11.63 -9.19
C ASN A 173 -30.87 -10.26 -8.49
N LEU A 174 -30.49 -10.28 -7.21
CA LEU A 174 -30.18 -9.06 -6.46
C LEU A 174 -28.79 -8.54 -6.79
N ILE A 175 -27.86 -9.44 -7.13
CA ILE A 175 -26.45 -9.15 -7.34
C ILE A 175 -25.91 -10.00 -8.48
N SER A 176 -24.97 -9.45 -9.25
CA SER A 176 -24.31 -10.18 -10.33
C SER A 176 -23.18 -11.10 -9.81
N LYS A 177 -22.99 -12.26 -10.47
CA LYS A 177 -21.85 -13.15 -10.18
C LYS A 177 -20.49 -12.44 -10.31
N THR A 178 -20.40 -11.49 -11.25
CA THR A 178 -19.19 -10.70 -11.50
C THR A 178 -18.88 -9.79 -10.31
N GLU A 179 -19.87 -9.13 -9.70
CA GLU A 179 -19.64 -8.29 -8.52
C GLU A 179 -19.12 -9.08 -7.33
N ILE A 180 -19.65 -10.28 -7.10
CA ILE A 180 -19.18 -11.17 -6.03
C ILE A 180 -17.73 -11.58 -6.28
N LYS A 181 -17.41 -11.99 -7.52
CA LYS A 181 -16.03 -12.33 -7.91
C LYS A 181 -15.08 -11.15 -7.64
N ASN A 182 -15.43 -9.97 -8.13
CA ASN A 182 -14.58 -8.77 -7.99
C ASN A 182 -14.35 -8.40 -6.52
N LEU A 183 -15.38 -8.55 -5.68
CA LEU A 183 -15.31 -8.32 -4.24
C LEU A 183 -14.30 -9.27 -3.55
N PHE A 184 -14.32 -10.56 -3.90
CA PHE A 184 -13.36 -11.53 -3.36
C PHE A 184 -11.95 -11.34 -3.90
N THR A 185 -11.79 -10.98 -5.18
CA THR A 185 -10.49 -10.62 -5.76
C THR A 185 -9.86 -9.47 -4.96
N LEU A 186 -10.61 -8.39 -4.71
CA LEU A 186 -10.14 -7.26 -3.92
C LEU A 186 -9.78 -7.67 -2.49
N LYS A 187 -10.59 -8.50 -1.83
CA LYS A 187 -10.29 -8.97 -0.47
C LYS A 187 -9.03 -9.83 -0.41
N PHE A 188 -8.77 -10.65 -1.42
CA PHE A 188 -7.56 -11.46 -1.49
C PHE A 188 -6.33 -10.59 -1.76
N ASP A 189 -6.44 -9.65 -2.69
CA ASP A 189 -5.34 -8.73 -3.02
C ASP A 189 -5.04 -7.73 -1.90
N ALA A 190 -6.04 -7.34 -1.11
CA ALA A 190 -5.86 -6.46 0.05
C ALA A 190 -4.92 -7.04 1.13
N LYS A 191 -4.70 -8.36 1.12
CA LYS A 191 -3.75 -9.03 2.02
C LYS A 191 -2.29 -8.87 1.57
N LYS A 192 -2.07 -8.64 0.28
CA LYS A 192 -0.74 -8.48 -0.29
C LYS A 192 -0.20 -7.11 0.14
N ARG A 193 1.06 -7.09 0.60
CA ARG A 193 1.76 -5.84 0.86
C ARG A 193 2.31 -5.30 -0.45
N PHE A 194 2.18 -4.00 -0.65
CA PHE A 194 2.84 -3.33 -1.76
C PHE A 194 4.32 -3.18 -1.43
N ILE A 195 5.17 -3.85 -2.20
CA ILE A 195 6.63 -3.75 -2.10
C ILE A 195 7.12 -3.24 -3.45
N LEU A 196 7.64 -2.02 -3.47
CA LEU A 196 8.30 -1.47 -4.64
C LEU A 196 9.78 -1.90 -4.59
N ASP A 197 10.13 -2.98 -5.28
CA ASP A 197 11.51 -3.45 -5.32
C ASP A 197 12.36 -2.54 -6.21
N SER A 198 13.34 -1.88 -5.61
CA SER A 198 14.31 -1.03 -6.31
C SER A 198 15.15 -1.79 -7.33
N ALA A 199 15.27 -3.12 -7.22
CA ALA A 199 16.04 -3.96 -8.13
C ALA A 199 15.34 -4.27 -9.47
N ILE A 200 14.03 -4.03 -9.57
CA ILE A 200 13.21 -4.33 -10.76
C ILE A 200 13.13 -3.12 -11.70
N TYR A 201 13.54 -1.93 -11.25
CA TYR A 201 13.75 -0.82 -12.17
C TYR A 201 14.97 -1.15 -13.02
N PRO A 202 14.89 -1.03 -14.36
CA PRO A 202 16.11 -0.90 -15.14
C PRO A 202 16.81 0.35 -14.59
N THR A 203 17.82 0.12 -13.76
CA THR A 203 18.78 1.13 -13.40
C THR A 203 19.31 1.61 -14.73
N SER A 204 18.94 2.85 -15.08
CA SER A 204 19.36 3.51 -16.31
C SER A 204 20.81 3.16 -16.59
N GLU A 205 21.14 2.78 -17.82
CA GLU A 205 22.50 2.38 -18.25
C GLU A 205 23.59 3.32 -17.69
N LEU A 206 23.26 4.60 -17.45
CA LEU A 206 24.05 5.61 -16.74
C LEU A 206 24.62 5.19 -15.37
N GLN A 207 23.89 4.44 -14.53
CA GLN A 207 24.40 4.00 -13.22
C GLN A 207 25.32 2.78 -13.33
N ILE A 208 25.14 1.97 -14.38
CA ILE A 208 26.09 0.89 -14.72
C ILE A 208 27.43 1.53 -15.09
N THR A 209 27.41 2.63 -15.87
CA THR A 209 28.61 3.38 -16.23
C THR A 209 29.29 4.06 -15.04
N GLU A 210 28.54 4.59 -14.07
CA GLU A 210 29.13 5.16 -12.85
C GLU A 210 29.77 4.10 -11.97
N LYS A 211 29.13 2.93 -11.82
CA LYS A 211 29.70 1.81 -11.07
C LYS A 211 30.98 1.30 -11.73
N GLU A 212 31.03 1.25 -13.05
CA GLU A 212 32.23 0.91 -13.83
C GLU A 212 33.33 1.97 -13.65
N LYS A 213 33.00 3.27 -13.64
CA LYS A 213 33.95 4.35 -13.36
C LYS A 213 34.55 4.24 -11.95
N TYR A 214 33.72 4.04 -10.93
CA TYR A 214 34.21 3.86 -9.56
C TYR A 214 35.05 2.60 -9.40
N GLN A 215 34.73 1.53 -10.14
CA GLN A 215 35.53 0.31 -10.10
C GLN A 215 36.92 0.52 -10.70
N ILE A 216 37.02 1.24 -11.83
CA ILE A 216 38.31 1.62 -12.44
C ILE A 216 39.14 2.50 -11.50
N GLU A 217 38.51 3.47 -10.83
CA GLU A 217 39.19 4.36 -9.89
C GLU A 217 39.72 3.62 -8.66
N ILE A 218 38.94 2.68 -8.12
CA ILE A 218 39.37 1.80 -7.01
C ILE A 218 40.58 0.96 -7.41
N ASP A 219 40.61 0.42 -8.62
CA ASP A 219 41.72 -0.44 -9.06
C ASP A 219 43.01 0.37 -9.32
N ASN A 220 42.88 1.59 -9.85
CA ASN A 220 44.01 2.52 -9.97
C ASN A 220 44.60 2.90 -8.60
N LEU A 221 43.74 3.25 -7.62
CA LEU A 221 44.17 3.58 -6.26
C LEU A 221 44.83 2.39 -5.55
N LYS A 222 44.42 1.15 -5.84
CA LYS A 222 45.08 -0.05 -5.30
C LYS A 222 46.49 -0.23 -5.88
N GLN A 223 46.67 -0.05 -7.18
CA GLN A 223 48.00 -0.14 -7.82
C GLN A 223 48.95 0.94 -7.31
N GLU A 224 48.46 2.16 -7.12
CA GLU A 224 49.24 3.25 -6.56
C GLU A 224 49.65 2.96 -5.10
N ASN A 225 48.73 2.41 -4.29
CA ASN A 225 49.06 1.98 -2.93
C ASN A 225 50.09 0.84 -2.89
N GLU A 226 50.05 -0.11 -3.83
CA GLU A 226 51.06 -1.16 -3.90
C GLU A 226 52.44 -0.61 -4.27
N THR A 227 52.51 0.32 -5.22
CA THR A 227 53.78 0.94 -5.62
C THR A 227 54.35 1.82 -4.51
N LEU A 228 53.51 2.56 -3.79
CA LEU A 228 53.91 3.30 -2.59
C LEU A 228 54.43 2.37 -1.49
N LYS A 229 53.74 1.26 -1.20
CA LYS A 229 54.21 0.26 -0.23
C LYS A 229 55.56 -0.34 -0.63
N LYS A 230 55.78 -0.62 -1.92
CA LYS A 230 57.08 -1.11 -2.42
C LYS A 230 58.18 -0.06 -2.21
N ARG A 231 57.92 1.21 -2.55
CA ARG A 231 58.87 2.32 -2.33
C ARG A 231 59.16 2.55 -0.85
N MET A 232 58.15 2.52 0.02
CA MET A 232 58.34 2.60 1.47
C MET A 232 59.19 1.45 1.99
N LYS A 233 58.96 0.22 1.50
CA LYS A 233 59.77 -0.95 1.89
C LYS A 233 61.23 -0.80 1.46
N GLN A 234 61.48 -0.28 0.26
CA GLN A 234 62.83 0.03 -0.23
C GLN A 234 63.51 1.13 0.61
N LEU A 235 62.78 2.19 0.97
CA LEU A 235 63.30 3.25 1.84
C LEU A 235 63.61 2.74 3.24
N ILE A 236 62.75 1.91 3.82
CA ILE A 236 63.00 1.27 5.12
C ILE A 236 64.24 0.39 5.06
N GLN A 237 64.45 -0.37 3.98
CA GLN A 237 65.67 -1.18 3.78
C GLN A 237 66.94 -0.32 3.66
N MET A 238 66.87 0.84 2.99
CA MET A 238 68.00 1.77 2.92
C MET A 238 68.30 2.44 4.26
N VAL A 239 67.30 2.68 5.09
CA VAL A 239 67.46 3.28 6.43
C VAL A 239 67.95 2.25 7.44
N SER A 240 67.48 1.00 7.39
CA SER A 240 67.99 -0.07 8.24
C SER A 240 69.43 -0.46 7.90
N GLY A 241 69.82 -0.40 6.63
CA GLY A 241 71.21 -0.65 6.20
C GLY A 241 72.20 0.49 6.50
N LYS A 242 71.74 1.63 7.01
CA LYS A 242 72.58 2.77 7.44
C LYS A 242 72.77 2.85 8.96
N ASN A 243 72.09 2.00 9.73
CA ASN A 243 72.18 1.97 11.20
C ASN A 243 73.10 0.84 11.72
N ASP A 244 73.77 0.11 10.83
CA ASP A 244 74.70 -0.99 11.16
C ASP A 244 76.19 -0.64 10.86
N ASP A 245 76.51 0.64 10.61
CA ASP A 245 77.87 1.22 10.62
C ASP A 245 78.00 2.22 11.79
#